data_AF-A0A914X6T7-F1
#
_entry.id   AF-A0A914X6T7-F1
#
_cell.length_a   1.000
_cell.length_b   1.000
_cell.length_c   1.000
_cell.angle_alpha   90.00
_cell.angle_beta   90.00
_cell.angle_gamma   90.00
#
_symmetry.space_group_name_H-M   'P 1'
#
loop_
_entity.id
_entity.type
_entity.pdbx_description
1 polymer ?
#
loop_
_entity_poly.entity_id
_entity_poly.type
_entity_poly.pdbx_seq_one_letter_code
_entity_poly.pdbx_strand_id
1 'polypeptide(L)'
;MSVLESPTFALNGDAKLHFNYRRNNNASAVYVCQDTYDRELEECYRLSVWEDVHPNEWVDDYIDLVTSDTKLYIIAKFLHSNGNNVRTRTSSVSIDNIRLTDSYGNPLC
;
A
#
# COMPACT_ATOMS: atom_id res chain seq x y z
N MET A 1 3.34 -5.14 13.28
CA MET A 1 3.49 -4.88 11.83
C MET A 1 2.84 -6.04 11.13
N SER A 2 2.12 -5.78 10.05
CA SER A 2 1.49 -6.80 9.22
C SER A 2 1.90 -6.55 7.78
N VAL A 3 2.14 -7.63 7.04
CA VAL A 3 2.58 -7.59 5.64
C VAL A 3 1.58 -8.38 4.81
N LEU A 4 1.08 -7.78 3.74
CA LEU A 4 0.35 -8.44 2.68
C LEU A 4 1.27 -8.53 1.47
N GLU A 5 1.50 -9.73 0.98
CA GLU A 5 2.43 -10.02 -0.10
C GLU A 5 1.64 -10.51 -1.31
N SER A 6 1.99 -10.01 -2.50
CA SER A 6 1.44 -10.53 -3.75
C SER A 6 2.11 -11.86 -4.13
N PRO A 7 1.44 -12.70 -4.93
CA PRO A 7 2.15 -13.71 -5.70
C PRO A 7 3.25 -13.07 -6.54
N THR A 8 4.29 -13.84 -6.88
CA THR A 8 5.23 -13.43 -7.91
C THR A 8 4.51 -13.31 -9.25
N PHE A 9 4.76 -12.23 -9.97
CA PHE A 9 4.16 -11.95 -11.27
C PHE A 9 5.21 -11.54 -12.29
N ALA A 10 4.83 -11.56 -13.57
CA ALA A 10 5.63 -11.04 -14.67
C ALA A 10 4.73 -10.16 -15.53
N LEU A 11 5.07 -8.87 -15.63
CA LEU A 11 4.33 -7.91 -16.42
C LEU A 11 4.85 -7.89 -17.85
N ASN A 12 3.93 -7.90 -18.82
CA ASN A 12 4.23 -7.76 -20.24
C ASN A 12 4.26 -6.29 -20.72
N GLY A 13 3.92 -5.35 -19.84
CA GLY A 13 3.94 -3.91 -20.05
C GLY A 13 3.70 -3.18 -18.72
N ASP A 14 3.81 -1.86 -18.74
CA ASP A 14 3.55 -1.04 -17.56
C ASP A 14 2.09 -1.20 -17.10
N ALA A 15 1.90 -1.22 -15.79
CA ALA A 15 0.63 -1.48 -15.14
C ALA A 15 0.41 -0.56 -13.95
N LYS A 16 -0.82 -0.55 -13.44
CA LYS A 16 -1.22 0.16 -12.22
C LYS A 16 -1.91 -0.79 -11.28
N LEU A 17 -1.40 -0.89 -10.05
CA LEU A 17 -2.12 -1.58 -8.99
C LEU A 17 -2.98 -0.56 -8.24
N HIS A 18 -4.28 -0.67 -8.39
CA HIS A 18 -5.25 0.11 -7.65
C HIS A 18 -5.67 -0.63 -6.38
N PHE A 19 -5.90 0.13 -5.31
CA PHE A 19 -6.42 -0.40 -4.05
C PHE A 19 -7.14 0.69 -3.28
N ASN A 20 -8.13 0.26 -2.49
CA ASN A 20 -8.78 1.13 -1.52
C ASN A 20 -8.16 0.89 -0.15
N TYR A 21 -7.96 1.94 0.62
CA TYR A 21 -7.54 1.81 2.00
C TYR A 21 -8.29 2.75 2.94
N ARG A 22 -8.34 2.36 4.21
CA ARG A 22 -8.92 3.14 5.30
C ARG A 22 -8.16 2.89 6.59
N ARG A 23 -8.03 3.92 7.41
CA ARG A 23 -7.52 3.83 8.79
C ARG A 23 -8.57 4.25 9.79
N ASN A 24 -8.60 3.63 10.96
CA ASN A 24 -9.52 4.06 12.02
C ASN A 24 -8.96 5.24 12.83
N ASN A 25 -7.63 5.35 12.96
CA ASN A 25 -6.94 6.40 13.72
C ASN A 25 -5.61 6.77 13.07
N ASN A 26 -5.02 7.90 13.49
CA ASN A 26 -3.72 8.39 13.00
C ASN A 26 -2.50 7.63 13.57
N ALA A 27 -2.73 6.52 14.28
CA ALA A 27 -1.68 5.73 14.94
C ALA A 27 -1.19 4.54 14.10
N SER A 28 -1.43 4.55 12.78
CA SER A 28 -0.88 3.59 11.83
C SER A 28 -0.30 4.31 10.61
N ALA A 29 0.46 3.59 9.80
CA ALA A 29 0.94 3.98 8.48
C ALA A 29 0.92 2.75 7.57
N VAL A 30 0.70 2.99 6.27
CA VAL A 30 0.81 1.97 5.22
C VAL A 30 1.97 2.33 4.30
N TYR A 31 2.76 1.33 3.99
CA TYR A 31 3.85 1.40 3.03
C TYR A 31 3.57 0.43 1.91
N VAL A 32 3.97 0.79 0.71
CA VAL A 32 3.92 -0.10 -0.45
C VAL A 32 5.34 -0.28 -0.94
N CYS A 33 5.75 -1.53 -1.10
CA CYS A 33 7.07 -1.88 -1.58
C CYS A 33 7.02 -2.77 -2.82
N GLN A 34 8.03 -2.68 -3.68
CA GLN A 34 8.20 -3.49 -4.89
C GLN A 34 9.53 -4.25 -4.85
N ASP A 35 9.52 -5.49 -5.34
CA ASP A 35 10.73 -6.22 -5.73
C ASP A 35 10.93 -6.09 -7.24
N THR A 36 12.18 -5.92 -7.65
CA THR A 36 12.60 -6.04 -9.04
C THR A 36 13.27 -7.40 -9.27
N TYR A 37 13.53 -7.78 -10.52
CA TYR A 37 14.26 -9.02 -10.82
C TYR A 37 15.62 -9.13 -10.12
N ASP A 38 16.26 -8.00 -9.86
CA ASP A 38 17.63 -7.94 -9.35
C ASP A 38 17.71 -7.66 -7.84
N ARG A 39 16.63 -7.14 -7.22
CA ARG A 39 16.64 -6.62 -5.85
C ARG A 39 15.30 -6.77 -5.13
N GLU A 40 15.38 -7.20 -3.88
CA GLU A 40 14.22 -7.24 -2.96
C GLU A 40 14.05 -5.89 -2.24
N LEU A 41 12.79 -5.45 -2.08
CA LEU A 41 12.34 -4.25 -1.36
C LEU A 41 13.07 -2.96 -1.80
N GLU A 42 13.32 -2.83 -3.10
CA GLU A 42 14.12 -1.74 -3.66
C GLU A 42 13.43 -0.38 -3.49
N GLU A 43 12.12 -0.37 -3.73
CA GLU A 43 11.32 0.84 -3.66
C GLU A 43 10.22 0.67 -2.62
N CYS A 44 10.28 1.43 -1.52
CA CYS A 44 9.30 1.42 -0.45
C CYS A 44 8.80 2.83 -0.17
N TYR A 45 7.53 3.09 -0.45
CA TYR A 45 6.93 4.40 -0.27
C TYR A 45 5.83 4.36 0.78
N ARG A 46 5.81 5.37 1.65
CA ARG A 46 4.66 5.62 2.51
C ARG A 46 3.59 6.30 1.66
N LEU A 47 2.34 5.84 1.75
CA LEU A 47 1.23 6.48 1.03
C LEU A 47 1.17 7.95 1.43
N SER A 48 1.37 8.85 0.46
CA SER A 48 1.54 10.30 0.66
C SER A 48 0.25 10.95 1.17
N VAL A 49 -0.90 10.46 0.70
CA VAL A 49 -2.24 10.94 1.10
C VAL A 49 -2.63 10.47 2.51
N TRP A 50 -1.78 9.65 3.15
CA TRP A 50 -2.01 9.18 4.51
C TRP A 50 -2.08 10.31 5.54
N GLU A 51 -1.43 11.46 5.34
CA GLU A 51 -1.46 12.53 6.35
C GLU A 51 -2.69 13.44 6.22
N ASP A 52 -3.20 13.61 4.99
CA ASP A 52 -4.29 14.53 4.68
C ASP A 52 -5.69 13.91 4.77
N VAL A 53 -5.79 12.58 4.76
CA VAL A 53 -7.07 11.86 4.80
C VAL A 53 -7.65 11.75 6.20
N HIS A 54 -8.94 12.03 6.36
CA HIS A 54 -9.63 11.86 7.63
C HIS A 54 -9.73 10.38 8.05
N PRO A 55 -9.55 10.08 9.35
CA PRO A 55 -9.79 8.72 9.82
C PRO A 55 -11.21 8.25 9.47
N ASN A 56 -11.34 6.97 9.14
CA ASN A 56 -12.56 6.27 8.72
C ASN A 56 -13.10 6.64 7.33
N GLU A 57 -12.35 7.41 6.54
CA GLU A 57 -12.63 7.62 5.11
C GLU A 57 -11.90 6.58 4.25
N TRP A 58 -12.58 6.10 3.21
CA TRP A 58 -11.98 5.24 2.18
C TRP A 58 -11.30 6.09 1.13
N VAL A 59 -10.07 5.72 0.78
CA VAL A 59 -9.26 6.39 -0.25
C VAL A 59 -8.96 5.37 -1.33
N ASP A 60 -9.24 5.73 -2.58
CA ASP A 60 -8.74 5.02 -3.76
C ASP A 60 -7.37 5.60 -4.11
N ASP A 61 -6.40 4.72 -4.30
CA ASP A 61 -5.03 5.09 -4.66
C ASP A 61 -4.46 4.03 -5.60
N TYR A 62 -3.34 4.36 -6.24
CA TYR A 62 -2.64 3.44 -7.12
C TYR A 62 -1.14 3.63 -7.05
N ILE A 63 -0.44 2.57 -7.44
CA ILE A 63 1.00 2.62 -7.71
C ILE A 63 1.26 2.22 -9.15
N ASP A 64 2.25 2.86 -9.76
CA ASP A 64 2.76 2.47 -11.06
C ASP A 64 3.68 1.26 -10.90
N LEU A 65 3.53 0.31 -11.80
CA LEU A 65 4.34 -0.90 -11.92
C LEU A 65 5.00 -0.92 -13.29
N VAL A 66 6.28 -1.26 -13.31
CA VAL A 66 7.06 -1.40 -14.54
C VAL A 66 7.36 -2.87 -14.80
N THR A 67 7.73 -3.18 -16.05
CA THR A 67 8.02 -4.57 -16.47
C THR A 67 9.11 -5.29 -15.66
N SER A 68 9.98 -4.55 -14.97
CA SER A 68 11.00 -5.11 -14.08
C SER A 68 10.49 -5.54 -12.70
N ASP A 69 9.29 -5.10 -12.32
CA ASP A 69 8.69 -5.45 -11.04
C ASP A 69 8.18 -6.89 -11.06
N THR A 70 8.45 -7.62 -9.99
CA THR A 70 8.13 -9.05 -9.90
C THR A 70 7.25 -9.39 -8.71
N LYS A 71 7.17 -8.47 -7.74
CA LYS A 71 6.46 -8.72 -6.48
C LYS A 71 6.13 -7.43 -5.76
N LEU A 72 5.12 -7.49 -4.91
CA LEU A 72 4.57 -6.35 -4.21
C LEU A 72 4.26 -6.66 -2.75
N TYR A 73 4.51 -5.69 -1.89
CA TYR A 73 4.23 -5.76 -0.46
C TYR A 73 3.44 -4.55 -0.02
N ILE A 74 2.33 -4.77 0.67
CA ILE A 74 1.62 -3.72 1.41
C ILE A 74 1.88 -3.96 2.90
N ILE A 75 2.59 -3.03 3.52
CA ILE A 75 3.06 -3.13 4.90
C ILE A 75 2.30 -2.15 5.77
N ALA A 76 1.52 -2.66 6.72
CA ALA A 76 0.84 -1.87 7.73
C ALA A 76 1.63 -1.85 9.04
N LYS A 77 1.94 -0.65 9.54
CA LYS A 77 2.71 -0.44 10.78
C LYS A 77 1.96 0.47 11.73
N PHE A 78 1.92 0.11 13.01
CA PHE A 78 1.48 1.03 14.06
C PHE A 78 2.59 2.01 14.41
N LEU A 79 2.24 3.29 14.50
CA LEU A 79 3.14 4.36 14.91
C LEU A 79 3.15 4.42 16.44
N HIS A 80 4.32 4.31 17.06
CA HIS A 80 4.44 4.49 18.51
C HIS A 80 4.34 5.99 18.84
N SER A 81 3.43 6.33 19.76
CA SER A 81 3.38 7.68 20.34
C SER A 81 4.48 7.82 21.40
N ASN A 82 5.55 8.54 21.06
CA ASN A 82 6.54 8.99 22.03
C ASN A 82 5.99 10.21 22.76
N GLY A 83 5.37 10.01 23.93
CA GLY A 83 5.07 11.10 24.85
C GLY A 83 3.63 11.11 25.36
N ASN A 84 3.53 11.08 26.69
CA ASN A 84 2.38 11.32 27.55
C ASN A 84 1.04 11.73 26.89
N ASN A 85 0.02 10.91 27.14
CA ASN A 85 -1.41 11.23 27.13
C ASN A 85 -2.19 11.23 25.79
N VAL A 86 -1.95 10.28 24.90
CA VAL A 86 -3.01 9.84 23.95
C VAL A 86 -3.17 8.33 24.00
N ARG A 87 -4.22 7.87 24.69
CA ARG A 87 -4.66 6.47 24.71
C ARG A 87 -5.37 6.12 23.39
N THR A 88 -4.66 6.06 22.26
CA THR A 88 -5.15 5.33 21.09
C THR A 88 -4.92 3.83 21.33
N ARG A 89 -5.81 3.20 22.10
CA ARG A 89 -5.69 1.78 22.48
C ARG A 89 -5.84 0.81 21.31
N THR A 90 -6.47 1.25 20.22
CA THR A 90 -6.75 0.43 19.05
C THR A 90 -6.60 1.27 17.79
N SER A 91 -5.81 0.78 16.84
CA SER A 91 -5.80 1.26 15.46
C SER A 91 -5.99 0.06 14.56
N SER A 92 -6.61 0.29 13.41
CA SER A 92 -6.79 -0.72 12.37
C SER A 92 -6.56 -0.07 11.02
N VAL A 93 -6.04 -0.88 10.10
CA VAL A 93 -5.93 -0.56 8.68
C VAL A 93 -6.80 -1.58 7.96
N SER A 94 -7.61 -1.11 7.03
CA SER A 94 -8.40 -1.94 6.13
C SER A 94 -7.94 -1.63 4.71
N ILE A 95 -7.74 -2.68 3.91
CA ILE A 95 -7.38 -2.60 2.50
C ILE A 95 -8.42 -3.43 1.75
N ASP A 96 -8.91 -2.93 0.62
CA ASP A 96 -9.95 -3.58 -0.18
C ASP A 96 -9.77 -3.25 -1.67
N ASN A 97 -10.52 -3.92 -2.54
CA ASN A 97 -10.59 -3.65 -3.99
C ASN A 97 -9.22 -3.60 -4.69
N ILE A 98 -8.34 -4.54 -4.35
CA ILE A 98 -7.03 -4.68 -4.99
C ILE A 98 -7.26 -5.18 -6.42
N ARG A 99 -6.85 -4.39 -7.42
CA ARG A 99 -7.04 -4.68 -8.84
C ARG A 99 -5.86 -4.17 -9.66
N LEU A 100 -5.50 -4.92 -10.69
CA LEU A 100 -4.41 -4.58 -11.60
C LEU A 100 -4.98 -4.14 -12.94
N THR A 101 -4.50 -3.02 -13.48
CA THR A 101 -4.87 -2.52 -14.81
C THR A 101 -3.65 -2.17 -15.64
N ASP A 102 -3.79 -2.11 -16.95
CA ASP A 102 -2.77 -1.54 -17.83
C ASP A 102 -2.75 0.00 -17.74
N SER A 103 -1.82 0.63 -18.47
CA SER A 103 -1.71 2.09 -18.58
C SER A 103 -2.96 2.78 -19.18
N TYR A 104 -3.86 2.04 -19.81
CA TYR A 104 -5.12 2.53 -20.38
C TYR A 104 -6.33 2.29 -19.46
N GLY A 105 -6.13 1.66 -18.30
CA GLY A 105 -7.19 1.35 -17.33
C GLY A 105 -7.97 0.07 -17.64
N ASN A 106 -7.50 -0.77 -18.56
CA ASN A 106 -8.10 -2.07 -18.80
C ASN A 106 -7.64 -3.06 -17.73
N PRO A 107 -8.53 -3.91 -17.20
CA PRO A 107 -8.13 -4.93 -16.23
C PRO A 107 -7.14 -5.92 -16.87
N LEU A 108 -6.06 -6.23 -16.14
CA LEU A 108 -5.10 -7.27 -16.51
C LEU A 108 -5.55 -8.60 -15.90
N CYS A 109 -5.61 -9.63 -16.75
CA CYS A 109 -6.04 -10.98 -16.41
C CYS A 109 -4.84 -11.91 -16.18
#